data_AF-A0AAE4JTC7-F1
#
_entry.id   AF-A0AAE4JTC7-F1
#
_cell.length_a   1.000
_cell.length_b   1.000
_cell.length_c   1.000
_cell.angle_alpha   90.00
_cell.angle_beta   90.00
_cell.angle_gamma   90.00
#
_symmetry.space_group_name_H-M   'P 1'
#
loop_
_entity.id
_entity.type
_entity.pdbx_description
1 polymer ?
#
loop_
_entity_poly.entity_id
_entity_poly.type
_entity_poly.pdbx_seq_one_letter_code
_entity_poly.pdbx_strand_id
1 'polypeptide(L)'
;MDSLKKITDISHYLESKDINVIEEFKDDFRDLNNLSEEAVIKQLKAVSLFHKNTLGNKNYIRGGIKNKTGSIVEKYKLDLKKINKYIKVLKDKKSSNTDFEKLILEYMPDYTDRAEKVIENIYKNGYINLVWRSMERKEICLGKTYFNNIRYNKGIEVIDISKCSYDMIEMDCIELLYKVNKKNASLSIEKLCESFCEFENLNNESYKFILYMLSYPYSLIKCCMKYMKEKDLKKEKHYMDRFNKAMNFEFNSFV
;
A
#
# COMPACT_ATOMS: atom_id res chain seq x y z
N MET A 1 16.59 27.68 29.82
CA MET A 1 16.38 27.22 28.43
C MET A 1 15.71 25.86 28.52
N ASP A 2 14.39 25.84 28.57
CA ASP A 2 13.61 24.61 28.36
C ASP A 2 12.39 25.04 27.55
N SER A 3 12.47 24.84 26.24
CA SER A 3 11.33 25.04 25.36
C SER A 3 10.33 23.93 25.66
N LEU A 4 9.32 24.26 26.47
CA LEU A 4 8.10 23.47 26.62
C LEU A 4 7.67 22.96 25.24
N LYS A 5 7.82 21.65 25.01
CA LYS A 5 7.34 21.00 23.79
C LYS A 5 5.84 21.29 23.68
N LYS A 6 5.48 22.21 22.78
CA LYS A 6 4.09 22.56 22.49
C LYS A 6 3.39 21.25 22.10
N ILE A 7 2.46 20.81 22.94
CA ILE A 7 1.72 19.57 22.72
C ILE A 7 0.79 19.83 21.53
N THR A 8 1.19 19.38 20.33
CA THR A 8 0.38 19.46 19.11
C THR A 8 -0.20 18.08 18.81
N ASP A 9 -1.50 17.99 18.51
CA ASP A 9 -2.02 16.80 17.82
C ASP A 9 -1.50 16.76 16.37
N ILE A 10 -1.81 15.68 15.66
CA ILE A 10 -1.30 15.49 14.29
C ILE A 10 -1.84 16.56 13.32
N SER A 11 -3.07 17.03 13.49
CA SER A 11 -3.64 18.06 12.60
C SER A 11 -2.88 19.38 12.74
N HIS A 12 -2.66 19.83 13.98
CA HIS A 12 -1.86 21.04 14.24
C HIS A 12 -0.41 20.88 13.76
N TYR A 13 0.16 19.68 13.87
CA TYR A 13 1.48 19.41 13.31
C TYR A 13 1.49 19.58 11.79
N LEU A 14 0.52 19.00 11.07
CA LEU A 14 0.42 19.09 9.62
C LEU A 14 0.17 20.54 9.16
N GLU A 15 -0.68 21.29 9.84
CA GLU A 15 -0.90 22.71 9.57
C GLU A 15 0.38 23.53 9.73
N SER A 16 1.21 23.22 10.75
CA SER A 16 2.53 23.85 10.91
C SER A 16 3.54 23.50 9.81
N LYS A 17 3.18 22.56 8.92
CA LYS A 17 3.96 22.08 7.77
C LYS A 17 3.28 22.45 6.44
N ASP A 18 2.45 23.49 6.41
CA ASP A 18 1.75 23.95 5.21
C ASP A 18 0.88 22.86 4.57
N ILE A 19 0.29 21.99 5.39
CA ILE A 19 -0.67 20.96 5.01
C ILE A 19 -2.01 21.28 5.67
N ASN A 20 -2.99 21.65 4.85
CA ASN A 20 -4.33 22.01 5.30
C ASN A 20 -5.17 20.75 5.47
N VAL A 21 -5.59 20.47 6.71
CA VAL A 21 -6.56 19.40 6.98
C VAL A 21 -7.96 19.99 6.84
N ILE A 22 -8.75 19.47 5.91
CA ILE A 22 -10.07 20.01 5.55
C ILE A 22 -11.14 18.92 5.56
N GLU A 23 -12.41 19.30 5.61
CA GLU A 23 -13.51 18.33 5.67
C GLU A 23 -13.84 17.72 4.29
N GLU A 24 -13.71 18.52 3.23
CA GLU A 24 -14.02 18.11 1.86
C GLU A 24 -13.26 18.94 0.82
N PHE A 25 -13.10 18.39 -0.38
CA PHE A 25 -12.56 19.12 -1.53
C PHE A 25 -13.66 19.94 -2.19
N LYS A 26 -13.63 21.26 -1.98
CA LYS A 26 -14.46 22.21 -2.74
C LYS A 26 -13.94 22.30 -4.18
N ASP A 27 -14.86 22.40 -5.14
CA ASP A 27 -14.55 22.61 -6.56
C ASP A 27 -13.65 21.53 -7.18
N ASP A 28 -13.84 20.26 -6.79
CA ASP A 28 -13.09 19.13 -7.36
C ASP A 28 -13.77 18.55 -8.60
N PHE A 29 -13.26 18.91 -9.78
CA PHE A 29 -13.78 18.48 -11.08
C PHE A 29 -12.94 17.36 -11.72
N ARG A 30 -12.09 16.66 -10.96
CA ARG A 30 -11.25 15.59 -11.50
C ARG A 30 -12.09 14.38 -11.89
N ASP A 31 -11.92 13.89 -13.12
CA ASP A 31 -12.49 12.62 -13.56
C ASP A 31 -11.69 11.44 -12.99
N LEU A 32 -12.23 10.79 -11.96
CA LEU A 32 -11.59 9.64 -11.31
C LEU A 32 -11.87 8.31 -12.02
N ASN A 33 -12.69 8.30 -13.08
CA ASN A 33 -13.01 7.11 -13.86
C ASN A 33 -12.05 6.94 -15.05
N ASN A 34 -11.50 8.02 -15.58
CA ASN A 34 -10.54 7.99 -16.67
C ASN A 34 -9.20 8.64 -16.27
N LEU A 35 -8.39 7.87 -15.54
CA LEU A 35 -7.09 8.34 -15.07
C LEU A 35 -6.03 8.23 -16.17
N SER A 36 -5.52 9.38 -16.62
CA SER A 36 -4.35 9.47 -17.47
C SER A 36 -3.05 9.36 -16.67
N GLU A 37 -1.95 8.98 -17.33
CA GLU A 37 -0.62 8.94 -16.72
C GLU A 37 -0.22 10.30 -16.12
N GLU A 38 -0.51 11.39 -16.82
CA GLU A 38 -0.27 12.76 -16.33
C GLU A 38 -1.03 13.06 -15.04
N ALA A 39 -2.29 12.63 -14.91
CA ALA A 39 -3.08 12.83 -13.70
C ALA A 39 -2.47 12.07 -12.52
N VAL A 40 -1.99 10.84 -12.74
CA VAL A 40 -1.32 10.04 -11.71
C VAL A 40 0.01 10.65 -11.32
N ILE A 41 0.80 11.16 -12.26
CA ILE A 41 2.05 11.89 -11.99
C ILE A 41 1.77 13.13 -11.13
N LYS A 42 0.74 13.92 -11.44
CA LYS A 42 0.34 15.07 -10.61
C LYS A 42 -0.03 14.64 -9.19
N GLN A 43 -0.72 13.52 -9.05
CA GLN A 43 -1.07 12.96 -7.74
C GLN A 43 0.17 12.49 -6.96
N LEU A 44 1.12 11.81 -7.61
CA LEU A 44 2.41 11.43 -7.01
C LEU A 44 3.19 12.65 -6.54
N LYS A 45 3.17 13.75 -7.30
CA LYS A 45 3.79 15.02 -6.88
C LYS A 45 3.12 15.62 -5.64
N ALA A 46 1.79 15.56 -5.54
CA ALA A 46 1.07 16.03 -4.35
C ALA A 46 1.45 15.21 -3.09
N VAL A 47 1.52 13.88 -3.25
CA VAL A 47 2.01 12.97 -2.20
C VAL A 47 3.46 13.29 -1.83
N SER A 48 4.33 13.55 -2.81
CA SER A 48 5.73 13.89 -2.53
C SER A 48 5.90 15.22 -1.82
N LEU A 49 5.08 16.22 -2.14
CA LEU A 49 5.10 17.48 -1.41
C LEU A 49 4.65 17.29 0.06
N PHE A 50 3.66 16.43 0.32
CA PHE A 50 3.32 16.02 1.68
C PHE A 50 4.51 15.38 2.41
N HIS A 51 5.23 14.45 1.79
CA HIS A 51 6.40 13.82 2.39
C HIS A 51 7.51 14.84 2.71
N LYS A 52 7.83 15.73 1.76
CA LYS A 52 8.84 16.77 1.94
C LYS A 52 8.50 17.72 3.09
N ASN A 53 7.24 18.14 3.20
CA ASN A 53 6.78 19.04 4.25
C ASN A 53 6.84 18.38 5.64
N THR A 54 6.63 17.06 5.72
CA THR A 54 6.59 16.32 6.99
C THR A 54 7.92 15.69 7.40
N LEU A 55 8.93 15.72 6.54
CA LEU A 55 10.24 15.07 6.73
C LEU A 55 10.95 15.56 7.99
N GLY A 56 11.63 14.65 8.68
CA GLY A 56 12.52 14.98 9.80
C GLY A 56 11.80 15.47 11.05
N ASN A 57 10.55 15.06 11.27
CA ASN A 57 9.75 15.48 12.43
C ASN A 57 10.52 15.31 13.76
N LYS A 58 10.72 16.41 14.49
CA LYS A 58 11.32 16.43 15.84
C LYS A 58 10.30 16.74 16.95
N ASN A 59 9.06 17.06 16.57
CA ASN A 59 8.01 17.47 17.51
C ASN A 59 7.41 16.24 18.21
N TYR A 60 7.03 16.44 19.48
CA TYR A 60 6.23 15.46 20.19
C TYR A 60 4.76 15.63 19.82
N ILE A 61 4.20 14.64 19.14
CA ILE A 61 2.80 14.64 18.72
C ILE A 61 1.97 13.91 19.76
N ARG A 62 0.99 14.60 20.35
CA ARG A 62 0.09 14.03 21.37
C ARG A 62 -0.68 12.84 20.79
N GLY A 63 -0.73 11.73 21.52
CA GLY A 63 -1.35 10.48 21.05
C GLY A 63 -0.45 9.65 20.13
N GLY A 64 0.70 10.20 19.70
CA GLY A 64 1.70 9.54 18.88
C GLY A 64 1.26 9.31 17.43
N ILE A 65 2.23 9.34 16.52
CA ILE A 65 2.07 8.76 15.19
C ILE A 65 2.47 7.28 15.31
N LYS A 66 1.60 6.38 14.83
CA LYS A 66 1.92 4.94 14.83
C LYS A 66 3.14 4.68 13.96
N ASN A 67 4.02 3.79 14.41
CA ASN A 67 5.09 3.26 13.57
C ASN A 67 4.59 1.98 12.89
N LYS A 68 4.66 1.93 11.56
CA LYS A 68 4.33 0.76 10.74
C LYS A 68 5.50 0.24 9.92
N THR A 69 6.69 0.82 10.08
CA THR A 69 7.90 0.46 9.33
C THR A 69 8.08 -1.05 9.31
N GLY A 70 8.04 -1.60 8.09
CA GLY A 70 8.22 -3.01 7.80
C GLY A 70 7.10 -3.98 8.20
N SER A 71 6.04 -3.50 8.85
CA SER A 71 4.92 -4.33 9.30
C SER A 71 4.19 -5.06 8.16
N ILE A 72 4.13 -4.46 6.97
CA ILE A 72 3.42 -5.03 5.82
C ILE A 72 4.15 -6.24 5.22
N VAL A 73 5.48 -6.20 5.13
CA VAL A 73 6.29 -7.30 4.60
C VAL A 73 6.21 -8.50 5.55
N GLU A 74 6.27 -8.25 6.86
CA GLU A 74 6.05 -9.30 7.86
C GLU A 74 4.64 -9.87 7.80
N LYS A 75 3.63 -9.02 7.59
CA LYS A 75 2.26 -9.48 7.39
C LYS A 75 2.16 -10.40 6.16
N TYR A 76 2.82 -10.06 5.06
CA TYR A 76 2.83 -10.87 3.84
C TYR A 76 3.44 -12.26 4.09
N LYS A 77 4.55 -12.34 4.83
CA LYS A 77 5.15 -13.63 5.23
C LYS A 77 4.20 -14.48 6.07
N LEU A 78 3.52 -13.85 7.04
CA LEU A 78 2.59 -14.55 7.92
C LEU A 78 1.35 -15.06 7.19
N ASP A 79 0.76 -14.25 6.30
CA ASP A 79 -0.40 -14.64 5.52
C ASP A 79 -0.05 -15.78 4.55
N LEU A 80 1.10 -15.69 3.88
CA LEU A 80 1.59 -16.72 2.96
C LEU A 80 1.81 -18.06 3.68
N LYS A 81 2.43 -18.06 4.86
CA LYS A 81 2.58 -19.26 5.69
C LYS A 81 1.22 -19.90 6.03
N LYS A 82 0.20 -19.10 6.32
CA LYS A 82 -1.15 -19.59 6.64
C LYS A 82 -1.82 -20.20 5.41
N ILE A 83 -1.72 -19.55 4.25
CA ILE A 83 -2.30 -20.05 3.00
C ILE A 83 -1.63 -21.36 2.58
N ASN A 84 -0.29 -21.42 2.60
CA ASN A 84 0.43 -22.65 2.26
C ASN A 84 0.05 -23.82 3.18
N LYS A 85 -0.11 -23.55 4.48
CA LYS A 85 -0.63 -24.56 5.41
C LYS A 85 -2.07 -24.98 5.05
N TYR A 86 -2.92 -24.03 4.67
CA TYR A 86 -4.30 -24.31 4.30
C TYR A 86 -4.40 -25.15 3.04
N ILE A 87 -3.63 -24.85 2.00
CA ILE A 87 -3.55 -25.64 0.76
C ILE A 87 -3.18 -27.09 1.07
N LYS A 88 -2.18 -27.31 1.94
CA LYS A 88 -1.80 -28.67 2.37
C LYS A 88 -2.97 -29.41 3.05
N VAL A 89 -3.64 -28.73 4.00
CA VAL A 89 -4.83 -29.30 4.67
C VAL A 89 -5.94 -29.65 3.69
N LEU A 90 -6.18 -28.83 2.66
CA LEU A 90 -7.21 -29.10 1.64
C LEU A 90 -6.85 -30.30 0.75
N LYS A 91 -5.56 -30.55 0.49
CA LYS A 91 -5.08 -31.72 -0.27
C LYS A 91 -5.27 -33.01 0.52
N ASP A 92 -5.04 -32.96 1.84
CA ASP A 92 -5.12 -34.12 2.73
C ASP A 92 -6.54 -34.35 3.30
N LYS A 93 -7.50 -33.50 2.93
CA LYS A 93 -8.88 -33.53 3.44
C LYS A 93 -9.60 -34.79 2.94
N LYS A 94 -10.21 -35.55 3.85
CA LYS A 94 -10.99 -36.76 3.52
C LYS A 94 -12.37 -36.47 2.93
N SER A 95 -12.99 -35.34 3.33
CA SER A 95 -14.27 -34.89 2.79
C SER A 95 -14.07 -34.12 1.49
N SER A 96 -15.10 -34.06 0.65
CA SER A 96 -15.08 -33.21 -0.55
C SER A 96 -14.74 -31.75 -0.23
N ASN A 97 -13.95 -31.16 -1.12
CA ASN A 97 -13.68 -29.72 -1.12
C ASN A 97 -14.89 -28.97 -1.67
N THR A 98 -15.16 -27.80 -1.10
CA THR A 98 -16.17 -26.89 -1.65
C THR A 98 -15.69 -26.31 -2.98
N ASP A 99 -16.55 -25.63 -3.73
CA ASP A 99 -16.18 -25.11 -5.06
C ASP A 99 -15.13 -24.00 -4.95
N PHE A 100 -15.20 -23.16 -3.92
CA PHE A 100 -14.15 -22.18 -3.66
C PHE A 100 -12.83 -22.83 -3.19
N GLU A 101 -12.89 -23.90 -2.39
CA GLU A 101 -11.70 -24.66 -2.01
C GLU A 101 -11.02 -25.31 -3.21
N LYS A 102 -11.79 -25.79 -4.20
CA LYS A 102 -11.24 -26.29 -5.47
C LYS A 102 -10.51 -25.19 -6.23
N LEU A 103 -11.09 -23.99 -6.36
CA LEU A 103 -10.41 -22.84 -6.97
C LEU A 103 -9.11 -22.48 -6.25
N ILE A 104 -9.09 -22.52 -4.91
CA ILE A 104 -7.88 -22.30 -4.12
C ILE A 104 -6.82 -23.35 -4.48
N LEU A 105 -7.19 -24.63 -4.52
CA LEU A 105 -6.26 -25.72 -4.85
C LEU A 105 -5.71 -25.63 -6.27
N GLU A 106 -6.53 -25.16 -7.21
CA GLU A 106 -6.18 -25.01 -8.62
C GLU A 106 -5.22 -23.83 -8.84
N TYR A 107 -5.56 -22.63 -8.36
CA TYR A 107 -4.85 -21.42 -8.76
C TYR A 107 -3.86 -20.89 -7.73
N MET A 108 -4.11 -21.06 -6.43
CA MET A 108 -3.25 -20.44 -5.42
C MET A 108 -1.80 -20.96 -5.40
N PRO A 109 -1.45 -22.21 -5.78
CA PRO A 109 -0.05 -22.63 -5.82
C PRO A 109 0.86 -21.68 -6.61
N ASP A 110 0.44 -21.26 -7.80
CA ASP A 110 1.21 -20.35 -8.66
C ASP A 110 1.37 -18.95 -8.03
N TYR A 111 0.28 -18.43 -7.44
CA TYR A 111 0.33 -17.13 -6.75
C TYR A 111 1.13 -17.18 -5.45
N THR A 112 1.15 -18.32 -4.74
CA THR A 112 1.98 -18.48 -3.56
C THR A 112 3.46 -18.56 -3.93
N ASP A 113 3.83 -19.26 -5.01
CA ASP A 113 5.21 -19.28 -5.53
C ASP A 113 5.68 -17.87 -5.92
N ARG A 114 4.85 -17.13 -6.66
CA ARG A 114 5.10 -15.71 -6.97
C ARG A 114 5.29 -14.87 -5.71
N ALA A 115 4.42 -15.03 -4.70
CA ALA A 115 4.50 -14.29 -3.45
C ALA A 115 5.79 -14.59 -2.66
N GLU A 116 6.26 -15.85 -2.69
CA GLU A 116 7.54 -16.25 -2.09
C GLU A 116 8.72 -15.55 -2.76
N LYS A 117 8.76 -15.56 -4.10
CA LYS A 117 9.78 -14.86 -4.90
C LYS A 117 9.80 -13.35 -4.65
N VAL A 118 8.62 -12.73 -4.55
CA VAL A 118 8.50 -11.30 -4.17
C VAL A 118 9.16 -11.03 -2.83
N ILE A 119 8.81 -11.80 -1.80
CA ILE A 119 9.37 -11.59 -0.46
C ILE A 119 10.89 -11.81 -0.48
N GLU A 120 11.36 -12.87 -1.13
CA GLU A 120 12.79 -13.16 -1.27
C GLU A 120 13.55 -11.99 -1.95
N ASN A 121 13.02 -11.49 -3.07
CA ASN A 121 13.61 -10.38 -3.81
C ASN A 121 13.61 -9.07 -3.01
N ILE A 122 12.58 -8.80 -2.20
CA ILE A 122 12.57 -7.65 -1.28
C ILE A 122 13.79 -7.72 -0.35
N TYR A 123 14.01 -8.83 0.36
CA TYR A 123 15.15 -8.93 1.29
C TYR A 123 16.50 -8.90 0.59
N LYS A 124 16.62 -9.49 -0.62
CA LYS A 124 17.87 -9.48 -1.39
C LYS A 124 18.23 -8.11 -1.98
N ASN A 125 17.26 -7.21 -2.16
CA ASN A 125 17.45 -5.92 -2.84
C ASN A 125 17.36 -4.72 -1.87
N GLY A 126 18.06 -4.80 -0.74
CA GLY A 126 18.32 -3.61 0.11
C GLY A 126 17.19 -3.21 1.05
N TYR A 127 16.18 -4.05 1.26
CA TYR A 127 15.03 -3.72 2.12
C TYR A 127 15.39 -3.21 3.53
N ILE A 128 16.40 -3.81 4.17
CA ILE A 128 16.84 -3.37 5.51
C ILE A 128 17.44 -1.94 5.46
N ASN A 129 18.13 -1.59 4.38
CA ASN A 129 18.63 -0.23 4.18
C ASN A 129 17.49 0.78 4.03
N LEU A 130 16.42 0.41 3.31
CA LEU A 130 15.22 1.24 3.17
C LEU A 130 14.53 1.48 4.53
N VAL A 131 14.41 0.42 5.33
CA VAL A 131 13.88 0.51 6.70
C VAL A 131 14.72 1.47 7.55
N TRP A 132 16.04 1.32 7.55
CA TRP A 132 16.93 2.21 8.30
C TRP A 132 16.87 3.66 7.83
N ARG A 133 16.89 3.89 6.51
CA ARG A 133 16.75 5.23 5.92
C ARG A 133 15.46 5.90 6.38
N SER A 134 14.33 5.20 6.31
CA SER A 134 13.03 5.70 6.74
C SER A 134 13.01 6.09 8.22
N MET A 135 13.60 5.24 9.07
CA MET A 135 13.70 5.50 10.51
C MET A 135 14.59 6.71 10.83
N GLU A 136 15.75 6.82 10.17
CA GLU A 136 16.70 7.93 10.35
C GLU A 136 16.09 9.26 9.92
N ARG A 137 15.46 9.27 8.74
CA ARG A 137 14.78 10.44 8.17
C ARG A 137 13.46 10.78 8.85
N LYS A 138 12.94 9.86 9.69
CA LYS A 138 11.63 9.95 10.34
C LYS A 138 10.53 10.23 9.32
N GLU A 139 10.53 9.43 8.27
CA GLU A 139 9.57 9.50 7.17
C GLU A 139 8.15 9.28 7.68
N ILE A 140 7.21 10.15 7.24
CA ILE A 140 5.79 10.05 7.57
C ILE A 140 5.03 9.81 6.27
N CYS A 141 4.30 8.70 6.23
CA CYS A 141 3.35 8.39 5.17
C CYS A 141 1.95 8.89 5.57
N LEU A 142 1.18 9.37 4.60
CA LEU A 142 -0.23 9.68 4.74
C LEU A 142 -1.07 8.40 4.85
N GLY A 143 -0.71 7.36 4.12
CA GLY A 143 -1.36 6.05 4.07
C GLY A 143 -2.68 6.03 3.30
N LYS A 144 -3.27 7.18 2.97
CA LYS A 144 -4.45 7.34 2.11
C LYS A 144 -4.11 8.31 0.99
N THR A 145 -3.49 7.83 -0.07
CA THR A 145 -2.89 8.68 -1.12
C THR A 145 -3.77 8.88 -2.36
N TYR A 146 -4.96 8.27 -2.40
CA TYR A 146 -5.84 8.37 -3.56
C TYR A 146 -6.40 9.78 -3.75
N PHE A 147 -6.86 10.07 -4.97
CA PHE A 147 -7.30 11.40 -5.42
C PHE A 147 -8.37 12.04 -4.53
N ASN A 148 -9.21 11.24 -3.89
CA ASN A 148 -10.28 11.71 -2.99
C ASN A 148 -9.79 12.06 -1.58
N ASN A 149 -8.50 11.99 -1.29
CA ASN A 149 -7.97 12.26 0.05
C ASN A 149 -6.86 13.31 0.11
N ILE A 150 -6.03 13.44 -0.93
CA ILE A 150 -4.99 14.47 -1.03
C ILE A 150 -5.04 15.13 -2.40
N ARG A 151 -4.85 16.46 -2.43
CA ARG A 151 -4.65 17.23 -3.66
C ARG A 151 -3.70 18.40 -3.43
N TYR A 152 -3.21 18.94 -4.53
CA TYR A 152 -2.56 20.25 -4.55
C TYR A 152 -3.55 21.30 -5.03
N ASN A 153 -3.82 22.31 -4.19
CA ASN A 153 -4.64 23.47 -4.49
C ASN A 153 -4.06 24.70 -3.76
N LYS A 154 -3.15 25.45 -4.41
CA LYS A 154 -2.36 26.54 -3.79
C LYS A 154 -1.52 26.13 -2.57
N GLY A 155 -1.51 24.84 -2.24
CA GLY A 155 -0.93 24.21 -1.05
C GLY A 155 -1.42 22.77 -0.99
N ILE A 156 -0.95 21.98 -0.02
CA ILE A 156 -1.45 20.62 0.17
C ILE A 156 -2.73 20.66 0.98
N GLU A 157 -3.77 20.02 0.47
CA GLU A 157 -5.04 19.80 1.16
C GLU A 157 -5.24 18.30 1.39
N VAL A 158 -5.61 17.92 2.61
CA VAL A 158 -5.85 16.53 3.02
C VAL A 158 -7.16 16.40 3.77
N ILE A 159 -7.97 15.41 3.43
CA ILE A 159 -9.26 15.16 4.11
C ILE A 159 -9.10 14.24 5.32
N ASP A 160 -8.45 13.08 5.13
CA ASP A 160 -8.37 12.03 6.14
C ASP A 160 -6.91 11.65 6.45
N ILE A 161 -6.51 11.94 7.68
CA ILE A 161 -5.17 11.70 8.24
C ILE A 161 -5.13 10.50 9.21
N SER A 162 -6.23 9.74 9.32
CA SER A 162 -6.37 8.63 10.29
C SER A 162 -5.38 7.47 10.04
N LYS A 163 -4.75 7.44 8.87
CA LYS A 163 -3.78 6.42 8.48
C LYS A 163 -2.33 6.88 8.51
N CYS A 164 -2.08 8.15 8.83
CA CYS A 164 -0.73 8.66 8.97
C CYS A 164 0.11 7.80 9.91
N SER A 165 1.33 7.48 9.49
CA SER A 165 2.26 6.65 10.25
C SER A 165 3.70 6.97 9.91
N TYR A 166 4.61 6.71 10.84
CA TYR A 166 6.01 6.54 10.50
C TYR A 166 6.15 5.24 9.69
N ASP A 167 6.65 5.35 8.47
CA ASP A 167 6.85 4.24 7.55
C ASP A 167 7.78 4.69 6.39
N MET A 168 8.13 3.76 5.50
CA MET A 168 8.86 4.05 4.26
C MET A 168 7.92 4.77 3.28
N ILE A 169 8.31 5.93 2.75
CA ILE A 169 7.48 6.72 1.82
C ILE A 169 7.07 5.98 0.54
N GLU A 170 7.82 4.93 0.17
CA GLU A 170 7.48 3.97 -0.88
C GLU A 170 6.10 3.36 -0.68
N MET A 171 5.66 3.16 0.57
CA MET A 171 4.36 2.59 0.89
C MET A 171 3.19 3.44 0.41
N ASP A 172 3.36 4.76 0.36
CA ASP A 172 2.35 5.69 -0.11
C ASP A 172 2.23 5.69 -1.64
N CYS A 173 3.35 5.47 -2.34
CA CYS A 173 3.37 5.19 -3.78
C CYS A 173 2.67 3.86 -4.09
N ILE A 174 3.03 2.79 -3.37
CA ILE A 174 2.41 1.46 -3.51
C ILE A 174 0.89 1.56 -3.32
N GLU A 175 0.42 2.24 -2.27
CA GLU A 175 -1.03 2.43 -2.01
C GLU A 175 -1.75 3.13 -3.16
N LEU A 176 -1.13 4.17 -3.75
CA LEU A 176 -1.71 4.90 -4.88
C LEU A 176 -1.75 4.04 -6.13
N LEU A 177 -0.59 3.52 -6.55
CA LEU A 177 -0.45 2.78 -7.81
C LEU A 177 -1.26 1.49 -7.81
N TYR A 178 -1.38 0.83 -6.65
CA TYR A 178 -2.24 -0.34 -6.51
C TYR A 178 -3.72 -0.03 -6.80
N LYS A 179 -4.21 1.13 -6.36
CA LYS A 179 -5.60 1.57 -6.62
C LYS A 179 -5.81 2.04 -8.05
N VAL A 180 -4.83 2.75 -8.60
CA VAL A 180 -4.86 3.27 -9.96
C VAL A 180 -4.87 2.13 -10.98
N ASN A 181 -4.01 1.13 -10.82
CA ASN A 181 -3.94 -0.02 -11.73
C ASN A 181 -5.26 -0.81 -11.78
N LYS A 182 -5.98 -0.91 -10.66
CA LYS A 182 -7.31 -1.51 -10.61
C LYS A 182 -8.37 -0.77 -11.45
N LYS A 183 -8.13 0.50 -11.75
CA LYS A 183 -9.02 1.36 -12.54
C LYS A 183 -8.59 1.41 -14.00
N ASN A 184 -7.29 1.46 -14.25
CA ASN A 184 -6.73 1.50 -15.58
C ASN A 184 -5.44 0.67 -15.65
N ALA A 185 -5.54 -0.55 -16.19
CA ALA A 185 -4.42 -1.48 -16.32
C ALA A 185 -3.50 -1.17 -17.52
N SER A 186 -3.82 -0.13 -18.33
CA SER A 186 -2.98 0.27 -19.47
C SER A 186 -1.85 1.25 -19.10
N LEU A 187 -1.83 1.72 -17.85
CA LEU A 187 -0.81 2.66 -17.37
C LEU A 187 0.55 1.97 -17.20
N SER A 188 1.63 2.66 -17.56
CA SER A 188 2.98 2.15 -17.35
C SER A 188 3.38 2.32 -15.88
N ILE A 189 3.32 1.22 -15.13
CA ILE A 189 3.61 1.21 -13.70
C ILE A 189 5.09 1.50 -13.44
N GLU A 190 5.98 0.97 -14.27
CA GLU A 190 7.42 1.19 -14.22
C GLU A 190 7.75 2.69 -14.31
N LYS A 191 7.23 3.38 -15.33
CA LYS A 191 7.42 4.84 -15.49
C LYS A 191 6.88 5.65 -14.32
N LEU A 192 5.73 5.25 -13.78
CA LEU A 192 5.13 5.91 -12.62
C LEU A 192 5.98 5.69 -11.34
N CYS A 193 6.57 4.51 -11.18
CA CYS A 193 7.51 4.23 -10.10
C CYS A 193 8.81 5.03 -10.25
N GLU A 194 9.39 5.09 -11.46
CA GLU A 194 10.56 5.92 -11.78
C GLU A 194 10.29 7.39 -11.44
N SER A 195 9.17 7.93 -11.92
CA SER A 195 8.74 9.31 -11.64
C SER A 195 8.65 9.57 -10.13
N PHE A 196 8.05 8.66 -9.35
CA PHE A 196 7.99 8.81 -7.91
C PHE A 196 9.37 8.83 -7.26
N CYS A 197 10.26 7.90 -7.65
CA CYS A 197 11.62 7.85 -7.14
C CYS A 197 12.40 9.14 -7.46
N GLU A 198 12.21 9.72 -8.65
CA GLU A 198 12.80 11.01 -9.00
C GLU A 198 12.30 12.15 -8.12
N PHE A 199 10.98 12.24 -7.87
CA PHE A 199 10.40 13.31 -7.05
C PHE A 199 10.92 13.27 -5.62
N GLU A 200 11.16 12.08 -5.08
CA GLU A 200 11.60 11.83 -3.71
C GLU A 200 13.12 11.71 -3.55
N ASN A 201 13.88 11.77 -4.66
CA ASN A 201 15.31 11.51 -4.69
C ASN A 201 15.68 10.14 -4.06
N LEU A 202 14.98 9.10 -4.51
CA LEU A 202 15.16 7.72 -4.08
C LEU A 202 16.02 6.93 -5.07
N ASN A 203 16.71 5.93 -4.54
CA ASN A 203 17.62 5.09 -5.31
C ASN A 203 16.89 3.89 -5.96
N ASN A 204 17.66 3.09 -6.71
CA ASN A 204 17.17 1.88 -7.36
C ASN A 204 16.64 0.80 -6.41
N GLU A 205 17.10 0.75 -5.14
CA GLU A 205 16.53 -0.18 -4.14
C GLU A 205 15.06 0.16 -3.88
N SER A 206 14.73 1.45 -3.80
CA SER A 206 13.37 1.94 -3.59
C SER A 206 12.46 1.63 -4.78
N TYR A 207 12.97 1.86 -6.00
CA TYR A 207 12.28 1.51 -7.24
C TYR A 207 11.92 0.01 -7.30
N LYS A 208 12.91 -0.86 -7.09
CA LYS A 208 12.70 -2.32 -7.05
C LYS A 208 11.72 -2.72 -5.94
N PHE A 209 11.85 -2.14 -4.75
CA PHE A 209 10.94 -2.43 -3.65
C PHE A 209 9.48 -2.13 -4.00
N ILE A 210 9.20 -0.99 -4.63
CA ILE A 210 7.85 -0.62 -5.07
C ILE A 210 7.32 -1.65 -6.08
N LEU A 211 8.10 -2.00 -7.10
CA LEU A 211 7.70 -2.99 -8.11
C LEU A 211 7.43 -4.38 -7.52
N TYR A 212 8.29 -4.84 -6.61
CA TYR A 212 8.08 -6.13 -5.94
C TYR A 212 6.84 -6.10 -5.05
N MET A 213 6.61 -5.02 -4.31
CA MET A 213 5.41 -4.88 -3.49
C MET A 213 4.12 -4.83 -4.31
N LEU A 214 4.13 -4.18 -5.47
CA LEU A 214 3.02 -4.19 -6.43
C LEU A 214 2.84 -5.56 -7.10
N SER A 215 3.92 -6.34 -7.24
CA SER A 215 3.89 -7.71 -7.73
C SER A 215 3.31 -8.71 -6.73
N TYR A 216 3.17 -8.37 -5.46
CA TYR A 216 2.61 -9.27 -4.47
C TYR A 216 1.10 -9.49 -4.74
N PRO A 217 0.60 -10.74 -4.81
CA PRO A 217 -0.79 -11.04 -5.14
C PRO A 217 -1.76 -10.75 -3.97
N TYR A 218 -1.82 -9.47 -3.57
CA TYR A 218 -2.45 -9.02 -2.32
C TYR A 218 -3.95 -9.28 -2.32
N SER A 219 -4.66 -9.04 -3.42
CA SER A 219 -6.13 -9.17 -3.44
C SER A 219 -6.56 -10.63 -3.34
N LEU A 220 -5.86 -11.53 -4.04
CA LEU A 220 -6.08 -12.97 -3.93
C LEU A 220 -5.80 -13.50 -2.54
N ILE A 221 -4.61 -13.23 -2.00
CA ILE A 221 -4.21 -13.66 -0.65
C ILE A 221 -5.20 -13.14 0.39
N LYS A 222 -5.61 -11.87 0.31
CA LYS A 222 -6.61 -11.28 1.20
C LYS A 222 -7.98 -11.94 1.08
N CYS A 223 -8.40 -12.32 -0.13
CA CYS A 223 -9.67 -13.03 -0.36
C CYS A 223 -9.65 -14.38 0.36
N CYS A 224 -8.61 -15.18 0.14
CA CYS A 224 -8.42 -16.49 0.78
C CYS A 224 -8.34 -16.37 2.30
N MET A 225 -7.56 -15.42 2.81
CA MET A 225 -7.44 -15.17 4.25
C MET A 225 -8.78 -14.81 4.90
N LYS A 226 -9.65 -14.07 4.19
CA LYS A 226 -10.99 -13.73 4.68
C LYS A 226 -11.89 -14.98 4.73
N TYR A 227 -11.90 -15.76 3.65
CA TYR A 227 -12.65 -17.02 3.61
C TYR A 227 -12.20 -17.98 4.71
N MET A 228 -10.89 -18.17 4.89
CA MET A 228 -10.33 -19.04 5.92
C MET A 228 -10.73 -18.63 7.35
N LYS A 229 -10.92 -17.34 7.58
CA LYS A 229 -11.34 -16.79 8.88
C LYS A 229 -12.84 -16.99 9.13
N GLU A 230 -13.67 -16.76 8.12
CA GLU A 230 -15.13 -16.75 8.26
C GLU A 230 -15.77 -18.13 8.03
N LYS A 231 -15.25 -18.90 7.05
CA LYS A 231 -15.76 -20.21 6.59
C LYS A 231 -17.27 -20.24 6.39
N ASP A 232 -17.85 -19.11 5.97
CA ASP A 232 -19.28 -18.96 5.78
C ASP A 232 -19.68 -19.53 4.42
N LEU A 233 -20.17 -20.78 4.43
CA LEU A 233 -20.61 -21.50 3.22
C LEU A 233 -21.74 -20.77 2.48
N LYS A 234 -22.57 -19.97 3.18
CA LYS A 234 -23.65 -19.19 2.54
C LYS A 234 -23.09 -18.06 1.66
N LYS A 235 -21.83 -17.70 1.85
CA LYS A 235 -21.13 -16.64 1.10
C LYS A 235 -20.12 -17.20 0.09
N GLU A 236 -20.13 -18.51 -0.16
CA GLU A 236 -19.16 -19.14 -1.06
C GLU A 236 -19.10 -18.46 -2.43
N LYS A 237 -20.25 -18.27 -3.08
CA LYS A 237 -20.35 -17.54 -4.36
C LYS A 237 -19.77 -16.13 -4.29
N HIS A 238 -19.97 -15.42 -3.17
CA HIS A 238 -19.40 -14.09 -2.97
C HIS A 238 -17.86 -14.11 -2.91
N TYR A 239 -17.25 -15.13 -2.30
CA TYR A 239 -15.78 -15.27 -2.31
C TYR A 239 -15.26 -15.66 -3.69
N MET A 240 -15.96 -16.55 -4.41
CA MET A 240 -15.61 -16.91 -5.78
C MET A 240 -15.63 -15.69 -6.70
N ASP A 241 -16.68 -14.88 -6.67
CA ASP A 241 -16.79 -13.65 -7.47
C ASP A 241 -15.64 -12.67 -7.17
N ARG A 242 -15.25 -12.55 -5.89
CA ARG A 242 -14.13 -11.71 -5.47
C ARG A 242 -12.79 -12.27 -5.91
N PHE A 243 -12.62 -13.57 -5.88
CA PHE A 243 -11.41 -14.26 -6.29
C PHE A 243 -11.19 -14.11 -7.80
N ASN A 244 -12.23 -14.37 -8.60
CA ASN A 244 -12.18 -14.19 -10.05
C ASN A 244 -11.89 -12.73 -10.44
N LYS A 245 -12.53 -11.77 -9.75
CA LYS A 245 -12.19 -10.35 -9.92
C LYS A 245 -10.72 -10.08 -9.59
N ALA A 246 -10.21 -10.63 -8.48
CA ALA A 246 -8.82 -10.43 -8.09
C ALA A 246 -7.84 -11.01 -9.12
N MET A 247 -8.09 -12.21 -9.66
CA MET A 247 -7.25 -12.82 -10.71
C MET A 247 -7.11 -11.91 -11.93
N ASN A 248 -8.19 -11.26 -12.37
CA ASN A 248 -8.18 -10.34 -13.50
C ASN A 248 -7.44 -9.01 -13.22
N PHE A 249 -7.16 -8.69 -11.96
CA PHE A 249 -6.55 -7.43 -11.54
C PHE A 249 -5.11 -7.56 -11.03
N GLU A 250 -4.63 -8.78 -10.77
CA GLU A 250 -3.27 -8.94 -10.27
C GLU A 250 -2.29 -8.36 -11.30
N PHE A 251 -1.32 -7.58 -10.81
CA PHE A 251 -0.31 -6.97 -11.66
C PHE A 251 0.45 -8.04 -12.44
N ASN A 252 1.05 -7.68 -13.58
CA ASN A 252 2.10 -8.49 -14.15
C ASN A 252 3.21 -8.71 -13.10
N SER A 253 3.81 -9.89 -13.10
CA SER A 253 4.92 -10.19 -12.20
C SER A 253 6.14 -9.38 -12.62
N PHE A 254 6.69 -8.57 -11.71
CA PHE A 254 8.02 -7.95 -11.86
C PHE A 254 9.12 -8.76 -11.14
N VAL A 255 8.81 -10.00 -10.77
CA VAL A 255 9.75 -10.99 -10.21
C VAL A 255 9.91 -12.18 -11.13
#